data_AF-A0A2U2RQ52-F1
#
_entry.id   AF-A0A2U2RQ52-F1
#
_cell.length_a   1.000
_cell.length_b   1.000
_cell.length_c   1.000
_cell.angle_alpha   90.00
_cell.angle_beta   90.00
_cell.angle_gamma   90.00
#
_symmetry.space_group_name_H-M   'P 1'
#
loop_
_entity.id
_entity.type
_entity.pdbx_description
1 polymer ?
#
loop_
_entity_poly.entity_id
_entity_poly.type
_entity_poly.pdbx_seq_one_letter_code
_entity_poly.pdbx_strand_id
1 'polypeptide(L)'
;MREGAILMNRSDVEGHEVYDLPGGGQEYGETQADALVRECAEEIGARVRVHGVACLWEFITTTDGFLREPIELLHQLNVGFWCGLEPGEEPRAEASTSMDTWQVGTSWLPVAELDRFDVRPRAVADWLQADPSIRPVGLGVVEL
;
A
#
# COMPACT_ATOMS: atom_id res chain seq x y z
N MET A 1 -2.98 -11.04 -0.79
CA MET A 1 -4.19 -11.37 0.02
C MET A 1 -4.07 -12.79 0.57
N ARG A 2 -4.64 -13.04 1.74
CA ARG A 2 -4.73 -14.38 2.36
C ARG A 2 -6.05 -14.49 3.11
N GLU A 3 -6.87 -15.50 2.80
CA GLU A 3 -8.11 -15.83 3.54
C GLU A 3 -9.08 -14.63 3.76
N GLY A 4 -9.26 -13.79 2.73
CA GLY A 4 -10.13 -12.60 2.83
C GLY A 4 -9.52 -11.42 3.58
N ALA A 5 -8.27 -11.53 4.02
CA ALA A 5 -7.48 -10.44 4.55
C ALA A 5 -6.44 -9.92 3.54
N ILE A 6 -6.06 -8.67 3.72
CA ILE A 6 -5.00 -7.99 2.96
C ILE A 6 -3.90 -7.56 3.94
N LEU A 7 -2.65 -7.73 3.51
CA LEU A 7 -1.50 -7.27 4.28
C LEU A 7 -1.34 -5.77 4.02
N MET A 8 -1.24 -5.00 5.09
CA MET A 8 -1.00 -3.56 5.07
C MET A 8 0.25 -3.26 5.88
N ASN A 9 0.99 -2.24 5.46
CA ASN A 9 1.94 -1.55 6.32
C ASN A 9 1.15 -0.86 7.44
N ARG A 10 1.76 -0.76 8.62
CA ARG A 10 1.16 -0.13 9.80
C ARG A 10 2.11 0.92 10.33
N SER A 11 1.64 2.16 10.35
CA SER A 11 2.41 3.33 10.77
C SER A 11 1.76 4.01 11.97
N ASP A 12 2.57 4.52 12.89
CA ASP A 12 2.11 5.38 13.99
C ASP A 12 2.44 6.83 13.62
N VAL A 13 1.41 7.62 13.33
CA VAL A 13 1.55 9.03 12.98
C VAL A 13 1.00 9.85 14.15
N GLU A 14 1.89 10.38 14.97
CA GLU A 14 1.54 11.17 16.17
C GLU A 14 0.57 10.45 17.13
N GLY A 15 0.73 9.13 17.31
CA GLY A 15 -0.14 8.31 18.18
C GLY A 15 -1.41 7.80 17.50
N HIS A 16 -1.54 7.96 16.18
CA HIS A 16 -2.63 7.44 15.37
C HIS A 16 -2.13 6.33 14.43
N GLU A 17 -2.76 5.15 14.48
CA GLU A 17 -2.45 4.05 13.55
C GLU A 17 -3.03 4.34 12.16
N VAL A 18 -2.16 4.41 11.17
CA VAL A 18 -2.48 4.57 9.74
C VAL A 18 -1.99 3.32 8.99
N TYR A 19 -2.74 2.93 7.96
CA TYR A 19 -2.45 1.75 7.17
C TYR A 19 -2.40 2.08 5.69
N ASP A 20 -1.43 1.52 4.99
CA ASP A 20 -1.27 1.64 3.55
C ASP A 20 -0.78 0.32 2.94
N LEU A 21 -0.86 0.21 1.62
CA LEU A 21 -0.38 -0.97 0.91
C LEU A 21 1.15 -1.00 0.93
N PRO A 22 1.78 -2.18 1.13
CA PRO A 22 3.21 -2.32 0.93
C PRO A 22 3.62 -1.99 -0.50
N GLY A 23 4.76 -1.33 -0.63
CA GLY A 23 5.29 -0.86 -1.91
C GLY A 23 5.98 0.48 -1.78
N GLY A 24 6.60 0.91 -2.88
CA GLY A 24 7.38 2.14 -2.88
C GLY A 24 7.71 2.59 -4.28
N GLY A 25 8.73 3.45 -4.38
CA GLY A 25 9.14 4.08 -5.62
C GLY A 25 9.81 3.10 -6.58
N GLN A 26 9.56 3.29 -7.88
CA GLN A 26 10.30 2.57 -8.92
C GLN A 26 11.70 3.18 -9.09
N GLU A 27 12.72 2.33 -9.13
CA GLU A 27 14.09 2.71 -9.48
C GLU A 27 14.33 2.71 -11.00
N TYR A 28 15.42 3.35 -11.45
CA TYR A 28 15.78 3.35 -12.86
C TYR A 28 16.18 1.94 -13.33
N GLY A 29 15.49 1.45 -14.36
CA GLY A 29 15.84 0.19 -15.04
C GLY A 29 15.11 -1.05 -14.56
N GLU A 30 14.20 -0.92 -13.57
CA GLU A 30 13.31 -2.01 -13.15
C GLU A 30 11.89 -1.83 -13.71
N THR A 31 11.08 -2.89 -13.73
CA THR A 31 9.63 -2.77 -14.01
C THR A 31 8.84 -2.45 -12.73
N GLN A 32 7.60 -1.97 -12.83
CA GLN A 32 6.72 -1.77 -11.66
C GLN A 32 6.55 -3.06 -10.83
N ALA A 33 6.53 -4.22 -11.48
CA ALA A 33 6.41 -5.50 -10.80
C ALA A 33 7.71 -5.87 -10.05
N ASP A 34 8.87 -5.58 -10.65
CA ASP A 34 10.17 -5.77 -9.99
C ASP A 34 10.32 -4.83 -8.79
N ALA A 35 9.94 -3.56 -8.95
CA ALA A 35 9.88 -2.58 -7.87
C ALA A 35 9.05 -3.10 -6.69
N LEU A 36 7.82 -3.56 -6.95
CA LEU A 36 6.97 -4.12 -5.90
C LEU A 36 7.59 -5.31 -5.18
N VAL A 37 8.25 -6.22 -5.91
CA VAL A 37 8.91 -7.39 -5.31
C VAL A 37 10.07 -6.96 -4.41
N ARG A 38 10.87 -5.98 -4.85
CA ARG A 38 11.96 -5.39 -4.06
C ARG A 38 11.43 -4.70 -2.80
N GLU A 39 10.47 -3.79 -2.96
CA GLU A 39 9.85 -3.02 -1.87
C GLU A 39 9.20 -3.95 -0.84
N CYS A 40 8.46 -4.98 -1.26
CA CYS A 40 7.94 -5.97 -0.32
C CYS A 40 9.06 -6.71 0.45
N ALA A 41 10.17 -7.07 -0.21
CA ALA A 41 11.28 -7.70 0.50
C ALA A 41 11.91 -6.76 1.55
N GLU A 42 11.93 -5.46 1.28
CA GLU A 42 12.48 -4.42 2.16
C GLU A 42 11.53 -4.08 3.32
N GLU A 43 10.27 -3.75 3.02
CA GLU A 43 9.30 -3.25 3.99
C GLU A 43 8.65 -4.36 4.82
N ILE A 44 8.30 -5.48 4.19
CA ILE A 44 7.56 -6.57 4.85
C ILE A 44 8.45 -7.76 5.20
N GLY A 45 9.71 -7.75 4.77
CA GLY A 45 10.68 -8.82 5.03
C GLY A 45 10.31 -10.15 4.37
N ALA A 46 9.51 -10.12 3.29
CA ALA A 46 8.97 -11.31 2.65
C ALA A 46 8.87 -11.16 1.13
N ARG A 47 9.16 -12.24 0.40
CA ARG A 47 8.98 -12.27 -1.06
C ARG A 47 7.54 -12.55 -1.45
N VAL A 48 7.11 -11.87 -2.51
CA VAL A 48 5.77 -12.01 -3.08
C VAL A 48 5.84 -12.48 -4.53
N ARG A 49 4.81 -13.23 -4.93
CA ARG A 49 4.48 -13.50 -6.32
C ARG A 49 3.46 -12.49 -6.81
N VAL A 50 3.80 -11.78 -7.88
CA VAL A 50 2.87 -10.88 -8.58
C VAL A 50 1.98 -11.69 -9.52
N HIS A 51 0.66 -11.53 -9.42
CA HIS A 51 -0.33 -12.21 -10.26
C HIS A 51 -0.87 -11.34 -11.38
N GLY A 52 -0.92 -10.02 -11.19
CA GLY A 52 -1.39 -9.07 -12.19
C GLY A 52 -1.81 -7.74 -11.58
N VAL A 53 -2.10 -6.76 -12.43
CA VAL A 53 -2.59 -5.44 -12.00
C VAL A 53 -3.97 -5.58 -11.37
N ALA A 54 -4.14 -4.97 -10.21
CA ALA A 54 -5.39 -4.87 -9.48
C ALA A 54 -6.12 -3.58 -9.86
N CYS A 55 -5.47 -2.44 -9.63
CA CYS A 55 -5.99 -1.12 -9.95
C CYS A 55 -4.87 -0.08 -10.13
N LEU A 56 -5.25 1.10 -10.60
CA LEU A 56 -4.41 2.26 -10.89
C LEU A 56 -5.05 3.48 -10.24
N TRP A 57 -4.26 4.33 -9.60
CA TRP A 57 -4.74 5.62 -9.08
C TRP A 57 -3.64 6.67 -9.16
N GLU A 58 -4.04 7.93 -9.11
CA GLU A 58 -3.14 9.06 -9.18
C GLU A 58 -3.24 9.91 -7.92
N PHE A 59 -2.10 10.42 -7.45
CA PHE A 59 -2.08 11.57 -6.55
C PHE A 59 -1.64 12.79 -7.36
N ILE A 60 -2.44 13.85 -7.29
CA ILE A 60 -2.12 15.17 -7.82
C ILE A 60 -2.39 16.16 -6.69
N THR A 61 -1.36 16.51 -5.92
CA THR A 61 -1.51 17.27 -4.67
C THR A 61 -0.36 18.25 -4.44
N THR A 62 -0.63 19.29 -3.68
CA THR A 62 0.37 20.24 -3.14
C THR A 62 0.43 20.16 -1.61
N THR A 63 -0.04 19.05 -1.04
CA THR A 63 -0.11 18.83 0.41
C THR A 63 0.39 17.42 0.73
N ASP A 64 1.26 17.32 1.73
CA ASP A 64 1.79 16.07 2.24
C ASP A 64 0.68 15.19 2.84
N GLY A 65 0.72 13.89 2.55
CA GLY A 65 -0.33 12.93 2.95
C GLY A 65 -0.34 12.55 4.43
N PHE A 66 0.76 12.79 5.15
CA PHE A 66 0.90 12.42 6.56
C PHE A 66 0.79 13.65 7.46
N LEU A 67 1.67 14.64 7.27
CA LEU A 67 1.78 15.85 8.08
C LEU A 67 0.83 16.97 7.64
N ARG A 68 0.20 16.85 6.47
CA ARG A 68 -0.70 17.86 5.89
C ARG A 68 -0.02 19.23 5.67
N GLU A 69 1.28 19.23 5.44
CA GLU A 69 2.07 20.44 5.16
C GLU A 69 2.09 20.76 3.64
N PRO A 70 2.26 22.03 3.24
CA PRO A 70 2.41 22.38 1.83
C PRO A 70 3.70 21.79 1.24
N ILE A 71 3.59 21.21 0.03
CA ILE A 71 4.70 20.67 -0.74
C ILE A 71 4.67 21.20 -2.18
N GLU A 72 5.77 21.01 -2.92
CA GLU A 72 5.73 21.16 -4.38
C GLU A 72 4.71 20.19 -4.99
N LEU A 73 4.20 20.51 -6.18
CA LEU A 73 3.23 19.67 -6.86
C LEU A 73 3.77 18.24 -7.00
N LEU A 74 3.15 17.32 -6.26
CA LEU A 74 3.36 15.89 -6.39
C LEU A 74 2.37 15.36 -7.42
N HIS A 75 2.89 14.77 -8.50
CA HIS A 75 2.10 13.97 -9.43
C HIS A 75 2.68 12.56 -9.47
N GLN A 76 1.93 11.61 -8.87
CA GLN A 76 2.33 10.23 -8.78
C GLN A 76 1.27 9.32 -9.39
N LEU A 77 1.70 8.40 -10.25
CA LEU A 77 0.89 7.26 -10.70
C LEU A 77 1.21 6.05 -9.83
N ASN A 78 0.19 5.46 -9.24
CA ASN A 78 0.29 4.27 -8.43
C ASN A 78 -0.33 3.07 -9.15
N VAL A 79 0.31 1.91 -9.03
CA VAL A 79 -0.13 0.65 -9.63
C VAL A 79 -0.26 -0.39 -8.52
N GLY A 80 -1.49 -0.73 -8.15
CA GLY A 80 -1.77 -1.82 -7.23
C GLY A 80 -1.71 -3.17 -7.96
N PHE A 81 -1.13 -4.18 -7.32
CA PHE A 81 -1.04 -5.52 -7.86
C PHE A 81 -1.70 -6.54 -6.93
N TRP A 82 -2.28 -7.59 -7.53
CA TRP A 82 -2.63 -8.79 -6.80
C TRP A 82 -1.39 -9.62 -6.53
N CYS A 83 -1.10 -9.83 -5.25
CA CYS A 83 0.05 -10.60 -4.81
C CYS A 83 -0.31 -11.70 -3.81
N GLY A 84 0.44 -12.78 -3.89
CA GLY A 84 0.51 -13.83 -2.87
C GLY A 84 1.93 -13.92 -2.31
N LEU A 85 2.08 -14.39 -1.08
CA LEU A 85 3.40 -14.73 -0.54
C LEU A 85 3.98 -15.91 -1.33
N GLU A 86 5.29 -15.90 -1.58
CA GLU A 86 5.96 -17.10 -2.09
C GLU A 86 5.91 -18.22 -1.04
N PRO A 87 5.94 -19.51 -1.44
CA PRO A 87 5.81 -20.62 -0.49
C PRO A 87 6.86 -20.58 0.63
N GLY A 88 6.40 -20.54 1.88
CA GLY A 88 7.25 -20.52 3.07
C GLY A 88 7.70 -19.12 3.52
N GLU A 89 7.35 -18.08 2.77
CA GLU A 89 7.50 -16.69 3.20
C GLU A 89 6.38 -16.31 4.17
N GLU A 90 6.74 -15.55 5.20
CA GLU A 90 5.77 -14.91 6.11
C GLU A 90 6.28 -13.48 6.37
N PRO A 91 5.39 -12.48 6.45
CA PRO A 91 5.78 -11.11 6.76
C PRO A 91 6.50 -11.06 8.10
N ARG A 92 7.66 -10.43 8.12
CA ARG A 92 8.51 -10.27 9.30
C ARG A 92 8.96 -8.82 9.48
N ALA A 93 8.12 -7.87 9.03
CA ALA A 93 8.35 -6.46 9.26
C ALA A 93 8.57 -6.20 10.76
N GLU A 94 9.82 -5.99 11.14
CA GLU A 94 10.16 -5.36 12.41
C GLU A 94 10.02 -3.85 12.22
N ALA A 95 9.88 -3.08 13.31
CA ALA A 95 9.88 -1.63 13.20
C ALA A 95 11.11 -1.19 12.40
N SER A 96 10.90 -0.40 11.35
CA SER A 96 12.00 0.04 10.51
C SER A 96 13.01 0.78 11.39
N THR A 97 14.29 0.41 11.24
CA THR A 97 15.39 1.09 11.95
C THR A 97 15.80 2.39 11.25
N SER A 98 15.24 2.68 10.07
CA SER A 98 15.43 3.97 9.42
C SER A 98 14.55 5.02 10.13
N MET A 99 15.19 6.07 10.63
CA MET A 99 14.56 7.15 11.41
C MET A 99 13.49 7.94 10.63
N ASP A 100 13.32 7.67 9.32
CA ASP A 100 12.47 8.40 8.39
C ASP A 100 11.16 7.68 8.05
N THR A 101 10.86 6.55 8.70
CA THR A 101 9.62 5.81 8.46
C THR A 101 8.79 5.72 9.74
N TRP A 102 7.57 6.27 9.70
CA TRP A 102 6.56 6.12 10.75
C TRP A 102 6.06 4.68 10.89
N GLN A 103 6.56 3.76 10.05
CA GLN A 103 6.16 2.36 10.00
C GLN A 103 6.64 1.59 11.23
N VAL A 104 5.66 1.06 11.97
CA VAL A 104 5.85 0.26 13.19
C VAL A 104 5.63 -1.23 12.97
N GLY A 105 5.24 -1.64 11.75
CA GLY A 105 5.17 -3.04 11.34
C GLY A 105 4.20 -3.28 10.19
N THR A 106 3.59 -4.46 10.17
CA THR A 106 2.54 -4.85 9.21
C THR A 106 1.35 -5.49 9.92
N SER A 107 0.20 -5.54 9.25
CA SER A 107 -1.01 -6.17 9.77
C SER A 107 -1.84 -6.79 8.65
N TRP A 108 -2.38 -7.99 8.91
CA TRP A 108 -3.41 -8.58 8.07
C TRP A 108 -4.76 -8.00 8.49
N LEU A 109 -5.34 -7.14 7.65
CA LEU A 109 -6.65 -6.55 7.90
C LEU A 109 -7.73 -7.32 7.13
N PRO A 110 -8.86 -7.69 7.77
CA PRO A 110 -9.98 -8.29 7.06
C PRO A 110 -10.53 -7.29 6.03
N VAL A 111 -10.62 -7.68 4.76
CA VAL A 111 -11.09 -6.77 3.70
C VAL A 111 -12.51 -6.27 4.01
N ALA A 112 -13.36 -7.12 4.59
CA ALA A 112 -14.72 -6.78 4.97
C ALA A 112 -14.82 -5.72 6.09
N GLU A 113 -13.70 -5.38 6.75
CA GLU A 113 -13.66 -4.47 7.91
C GLU A 113 -12.76 -3.25 7.69
N LEU A 114 -12.25 -3.02 6.48
CA LEU A 114 -11.35 -1.90 6.18
C LEU A 114 -11.94 -0.53 6.50
N ASP A 115 -13.26 -0.40 6.55
CA ASP A 115 -13.97 0.81 6.97
C ASP A 115 -13.71 1.20 8.44
N ARG A 116 -13.22 0.26 9.25
CA ARG A 116 -12.88 0.45 10.67
C ARG A 116 -11.44 0.90 10.90
N PHE A 117 -10.63 0.98 9.85
CA PHE A 117 -9.22 1.36 9.90
C PHE A 117 -8.96 2.63 9.10
N ASP A 118 -7.96 3.43 9.49
CA ASP A 118 -7.49 4.58 8.71
C ASP A 118 -6.58 4.08 7.58
N VAL A 119 -7.20 3.51 6.54
CA VAL A 119 -6.51 3.04 5.34
C VAL A 119 -6.36 4.20 4.35
N ARG A 120 -5.13 4.46 3.91
CA ARG A 120 -4.80 5.52 2.97
C ARG A 120 -4.19 4.98 1.67
N PRO A 121 -4.64 5.47 0.49
CA PRO A 121 -5.77 6.37 0.33
C PRO A 121 -7.09 5.63 0.57
N ARG A 122 -8.10 6.34 1.11
CA ARG A 122 -9.41 5.74 1.44
C ARG A 122 -10.08 5.07 0.24
N ALA A 123 -9.86 5.62 -0.96
CA ALA A 123 -10.40 5.07 -2.21
C ALA A 123 -9.97 3.63 -2.48
N VAL A 124 -8.77 3.20 -2.03
CA VAL A 124 -8.31 1.82 -2.18
C VAL A 124 -9.07 0.88 -1.24
N ALA A 125 -9.35 1.29 -0.01
CA ALA A 125 -10.18 0.51 0.92
C ALA A 125 -11.60 0.34 0.39
N ASP A 126 -12.21 1.43 -0.06
CA ASP A 126 -13.56 1.40 -0.64
C ASP A 126 -13.60 0.51 -1.90
N TRP A 127 -12.57 0.58 -2.75
CA TRP A 127 -12.42 -0.29 -3.90
C TRP A 127 -12.27 -1.78 -3.52
N LEU A 128 -11.49 -2.08 -2.48
CA LEU A 128 -11.33 -3.44 -1.95
C LEU A 128 -12.63 -4.00 -1.36
N GLN A 129 -13.51 -3.14 -0.81
CA GLN A 129 -14.81 -3.52 -0.27
C GLN A 129 -15.94 -3.57 -1.31
N ALA A 130 -15.77 -2.90 -2.46
CA ALA A 130 -16.75 -2.91 -3.54
C ALA A 130 -16.94 -4.31 -4.16
N ASP A 131 -18.08 -4.53 -4.80
CA ASP A 131 -18.37 -5.77 -5.53
C ASP A 131 -17.28 -6.05 -6.58
N PRO A 132 -16.53 -7.17 -6.48
CA PRO A 132 -15.45 -7.51 -7.41
C PRO A 132 -15.84 -7.53 -8.88
N SER A 133 -17.11 -7.79 -9.21
CA SER A 133 -17.59 -7.89 -10.59
C SER A 133 -17.68 -6.54 -11.32
N ILE A 134 -17.64 -5.43 -10.58
CA ILE A 134 -17.81 -4.07 -11.12
C ILE A 134 -16.66 -3.13 -10.77
N ARG A 135 -15.59 -3.64 -10.14
CA ARG A 135 -14.42 -2.83 -9.78
C ARG A 135 -13.76 -2.24 -11.03
N PRO A 136 -13.60 -0.91 -11.11
CA PRO A 136 -12.82 -0.32 -12.19
C PRO A 136 -11.33 -0.63 -11.99
N VAL A 137 -10.58 -0.75 -13.08
CA VAL A 137 -9.12 -0.84 -13.01
C VAL A 137 -8.51 0.53 -12.73
N GLY A 138 -9.05 1.62 -13.29
CA GLY A 138 -8.60 2.98 -13.00
C GLY A 138 -9.51 3.70 -12.02
N LEU A 139 -8.96 4.17 -10.90
CA LEU A 139 -9.66 4.98 -9.89
C LEU A 139 -9.61 6.48 -10.20
N GLY A 140 -8.66 6.89 -11.05
CA GLY A 140 -8.40 8.31 -11.33
C GLY A 140 -7.61 8.97 -10.19
N VAL A 141 -7.78 10.28 -10.07
CA VAL A 141 -7.16 11.07 -9.00
C VAL A 141 -7.89 10.80 -7.68
N VAL A 142 -7.13 10.45 -6.65
CA VAL A 142 -7.64 10.19 -5.29
C VAL A 142 -6.94 11.09 -4.27
N GLU A 143 -7.57 11.28 -3.12
CA GLU A 143 -7.01 12.04 -2.00
C GLU A 143 -6.32 11.09 -1.01
N LEU A 144 -5.25 11.59 -0.38
CA LEU A 144 -4.49 10.90 0.68
C LEU A 144 -5.22 10.98 2.03
#